data_AF-A0A2I0NJL8-F1
#
_entry.id   AF-A0A2I0NJL8-F1
#
_cell.length_a   1.000
_cell.length_b   1.000
_cell.length_c   1.000
_cell.angle_alpha   90.00
_cell.angle_beta   90.00
_cell.angle_gamma   90.00
#
_symmetry.space_group_name_H-M   'P 1'
#
loop_
_entity.id
_entity.type
_entity.pdbx_description
1 polymer ?
#
loop_
_entity_poly.entity_id
_entity_poly.type
_entity_poly.pdbx_seq_one_letter_code
_entity_poly.pdbx_strand_id
1 'polypeptide(L)'
;MVTIDPCKRLEVIEKQLIPAILKSAAENTTSDIKAAIEHNLPDLQESCYELLEKCERKYPECGEDIELCNKARIIELFTETRLKLDKIFEDRAKLDKGGDLPAADSDV
;
A
#
# COMPACT_ATOMS: atom_id res chain seq x y z
N MET A 1 23.36 -13.77 9.48
CA MET A 1 22.02 -13.42 8.99
C MET A 1 21.45 -12.43 10.00
N VAL A 2 21.37 -11.15 9.66
CA VAL A 2 20.83 -10.13 10.58
C VAL A 2 19.32 -10.33 10.61
N THR A 3 18.81 -10.99 11.65
CA THR A 3 17.38 -11.04 11.91
C THR A 3 16.93 -9.64 12.26
N ILE A 4 16.37 -8.93 11.28
CA ILE A 4 15.74 -7.63 11.51
C ILE A 4 14.65 -7.83 12.56
N ASP A 5 14.65 -6.94 13.55
CA ASP A 5 13.65 -6.96 14.61
C ASP A 5 12.23 -6.88 14.02
N PRO A 6 11.30 -7.78 14.40
CA PRO A 6 9.97 -7.84 13.79
C PRO A 6 9.19 -6.54 14.00
N CYS A 7 9.35 -5.89 15.14
CA CYS A 7 8.68 -4.63 15.45
C CYS A 7 9.28 -3.48 14.63
N LYS A 8 10.62 -3.47 14.48
CA LYS A 8 11.27 -2.51 13.58
C LYS A 8 10.84 -2.70 12.12
N ARG A 9 10.56 -3.94 11.71
CA ARG A 9 10.06 -4.23 10.36
C ARG A 9 8.65 -3.67 10.15
N LEU A 10 7.76 -3.81 11.13
CA LEU A 10 6.43 -3.19 11.11
C LEU A 10 6.53 -1.67 10.95
N GLU A 11 7.39 -1.01 11.73
CA GLU A 11 7.60 0.43 11.64
C GLU A 11 8.10 0.88 10.24
N VAL A 12 9.01 0.11 9.65
CA VAL A 12 9.50 0.38 8.28
C VAL A 12 8.39 0.22 7.25
N ILE A 13 7.51 -0.78 7.42
CA ILE A 13 6.38 -0.99 6.51
C ILE A 13 5.46 0.24 6.54
N GLU A 14 5.10 0.70 7.72
CA GLU A 14 4.25 1.88 7.91
C GLU A 14 4.88 3.14 7.33
N LYS A 15 6.11 3.46 7.75
CA LYS A 15 6.71 4.78 7.48
C LYS A 15 7.35 4.89 6.10
N GLN A 16 7.68 3.77 5.46
CA GLN A 16 8.43 3.77 4.19
C GLN A 16 7.72 2.98 3.11
N LEU A 17 7.35 1.73 3.37
CA LEU A 17 6.86 0.84 2.32
C LEU A 17 5.48 1.25 1.80
N ILE A 18 4.52 1.50 2.70
CA ILE A 18 3.17 1.93 2.32
C ILE A 18 3.20 3.26 1.52
N PRO A 19 3.89 4.32 1.98
CA PRO A 19 4.07 5.53 1.17
C PRO A 19 4.72 5.28 -0.18
N ALA A 20 5.74 4.42 -0.25
CA ALA A 20 6.42 4.09 -1.50
C ALA A 20 5.50 3.37 -2.49
N ILE A 21 4.65 2.45 -2.01
CA ILE A 21 3.64 1.78 -2.84
C ILE A 21 2.67 2.80 -3.45
N LEU A 22 2.16 3.73 -2.64
CA LEU A 22 1.24 4.77 -3.11
C LEU A 22 1.90 5.70 -4.14
N LYS A 23 3.15 6.11 -3.89
CA LYS A 23 3.90 6.93 -4.85
C LYS A 23 4.15 6.17 -6.15
N SER A 24 4.61 4.93 -6.06
CA SER A 24 4.87 4.07 -7.22
C SER A 24 3.61 3.86 -8.05
N ALA A 25 2.45 3.63 -7.41
CA ALA A 25 1.18 3.46 -8.11
C ALA A 25 0.81 4.68 -8.96
N ALA A 26 1.11 5.91 -8.51
CA ALA A 26 0.84 7.12 -9.28
C ALA A 26 1.69 7.26 -10.55
N GLU A 27 2.83 6.56 -10.62
CA GLU A 27 3.80 6.64 -11.72
C GLU A 27 3.72 5.44 -12.69
N ASN A 28 2.91 4.42 -12.38
CA ASN A 28 2.86 3.15 -13.09
C ASN A 28 1.60 2.96 -13.96
N THR A 29 1.54 1.81 -14.63
CA THR A 29 0.41 1.44 -15.48
C THR A 29 -0.79 0.97 -14.67
N THR A 30 -1.98 1.09 -15.26
CA THR A 30 -3.24 0.62 -14.70
C THR A 30 -3.20 -0.87 -14.35
N SER A 31 -2.48 -1.70 -15.12
CA SER A 31 -2.26 -3.13 -14.80
C SER A 31 -1.40 -3.34 -13.55
N ASP A 32 -0.34 -2.55 -13.35
CA ASP A 32 0.54 -2.69 -12.19
C ASP A 32 -0.18 -2.27 -10.90
N ILE A 33 -0.99 -1.20 -10.98
CA ILE A 33 -1.80 -0.75 -9.84
C ILE A 33 -2.83 -1.82 -9.47
N LYS A 34 -3.47 -2.45 -10.46
CA LYS A 34 -4.42 -3.55 -10.23
C LYS A 34 -3.75 -4.74 -9.53
N ALA A 35 -2.58 -5.16 -10.01
CA ALA A 35 -1.82 -6.23 -9.36
C ALA A 35 -1.42 -5.87 -7.92
N ALA A 36 -1.09 -4.61 -7.65
CA ALA A 36 -0.80 -4.15 -6.30
C ALA A 36 -2.02 -4.26 -5.36
N ILE A 37 -3.22 -3.93 -5.85
CA ILE A 37 -4.47 -4.01 -5.07
C ILE A 37 -4.90 -5.46 -4.84
N GLU A 38 -4.83 -6.30 -5.87
CA GLU A 38 -5.38 -7.66 -5.85
C GLU A 38 -4.46 -8.69 -5.19
N HIS A 39 -3.15 -8.46 -5.22
CA HIS A 39 -2.16 -9.45 -4.76
C HIS A 39 -1.19 -8.85 -3.73
N ASN A 40 -0.41 -7.84 -4.12
CA ASN A 40 0.72 -7.40 -3.29
C ASN A 40 0.30 -6.80 -1.95
N LEU A 41 -0.78 -6.01 -1.93
CA LEU A 41 -1.26 -5.37 -0.72
C LEU A 41 -1.85 -6.40 0.27
N PRO A 42 -2.71 -7.35 -0.14
CA PRO A 42 -3.12 -8.48 0.70
C PRO A 42 -1.94 -9.31 1.26
N ASP A 43 -0.99 -9.69 0.42
CA ASP A 43 0.17 -10.50 0.84
C ASP A 43 1.04 -9.76 1.87
N LEU A 44 1.20 -8.45 1.68
CA LEU A 44 1.90 -7.60 2.64
C LEU A 44 1.12 -7.45 3.95
N GLN A 45 -0.21 -7.41 3.90
CA GLN A 45 -1.06 -7.37 5.09
C GLN A 45 -0.93 -8.65 5.92
N GLU A 46 -0.93 -9.81 5.26
CA GLU A 46 -0.72 -11.11 5.91
C GLU A 46 0.67 -11.16 6.56
N SER A 47 1.70 -10.69 5.85
CA SER A 47 3.05 -10.56 6.37
C SER A 47 3.12 -9.67 7.63
N CYS A 48 2.33 -8.58 7.68
CA CYS A 48 2.22 -7.72 8.87
C CYS A 48 1.60 -8.47 10.05
N TYR A 49 0.62 -9.35 9.83
CA TYR A 49 0.07 -10.17 10.92
C TYR A 49 1.09 -11.15 11.47
N GLU A 50 1.87 -11.81 10.62
CA GLU A 50 2.95 -12.68 11.10
C GLU A 50 4.01 -11.90 11.89
N LEU A 51 4.35 -10.69 11.44
CA LEU A 51 5.31 -9.82 12.12
C LEU A 51 4.75 -9.33 13.45
N LEU A 52 3.46 -9.01 13.53
CA LEU A 52 2.77 -8.66 14.77
C LEU A 52 2.91 -9.81 15.79
N GLU A 53 2.56 -11.03 15.41
CA GLU A 53 2.68 -12.18 16.32
C GLU A 53 4.13 -12.38 16.80
N LYS A 54 5.11 -12.23 15.90
CA LYS A 54 6.53 -12.35 16.26
C LYS A 54 6.98 -11.21 17.16
N CYS A 55 6.46 -10.01 16.95
CA CYS A 55 6.74 -8.82 17.76
C CYS A 55 6.15 -8.96 19.17
N GLU A 56 4.86 -9.29 19.30
CA GLU A 56 4.17 -9.49 20.59
C GLU A 56 4.83 -10.60 21.42
N ARG A 57 5.24 -11.72 20.79
CA ARG A 57 5.97 -12.80 21.49
C ARG A 57 7.31 -12.35 22.05
N LYS A 58 7.98 -11.40 21.38
CA LYS A 58 9.30 -10.91 21.78
C LYS A 58 9.21 -9.71 22.72
N TYR A 59 8.16 -8.89 22.58
CA TYR A 59 7.90 -7.67 23.32
C TYR A 59 6.39 -7.58 23.64
N PRO A 60 5.96 -8.08 24.81
CA PRO A 60 4.54 -8.16 25.18
C PRO A 60 3.82 -6.79 25.26
N GLU A 61 4.57 -5.70 25.38
CA GLU A 61 4.05 -4.32 25.54
C GLU A 61 4.37 -3.44 24.31
N CYS A 62 4.71 -4.04 23.16
CA CYS A 62 5.07 -3.33 21.94
C CYS A 62 3.99 -2.34 21.43
N GLY A 63 2.72 -2.55 21.79
CA GLY A 63 1.60 -1.70 21.39
C GLY A 63 1.64 -0.29 21.99
N GLU A 64 2.47 -0.05 22.99
CA GLU A 64 2.67 1.29 23.57
C GLU A 64 3.62 2.16 22.71
N ASP A 65 4.62 1.52 22.09
CA ASP A 65 5.68 2.22 21.34
C ASP A 65 5.47 2.19 19.82
N ILE A 66 4.74 1.19 19.31
CA ILE A 66 4.66 0.89 17.87
C ILE A 66 3.20 0.75 17.46
N GLU A 67 2.70 1.71 16.67
CA GLU A 67 1.30 1.75 16.21
C GLU A 67 0.87 0.46 15.51
N LEU A 68 1.72 -0.09 14.65
CA LEU A 68 1.46 -1.35 13.96
C LEU A 68 1.63 -2.61 14.82
N CYS A 69 2.01 -2.47 16.10
CA CYS A 69 1.85 -3.54 17.08
C CYS A 69 0.40 -3.63 17.62
N ASN A 70 -0.56 -3.35 16.74
CA ASN A 70 -1.99 -3.45 17.00
C ASN A 70 -2.68 -3.92 15.72
N LYS A 71 -3.35 -5.07 15.80
CA LYS A 71 -4.05 -5.67 14.65
C LYS A 71 -5.09 -4.73 14.03
N ALA A 72 -5.83 -3.97 14.84
CA ALA A 72 -6.83 -3.03 14.34
C ALA A 72 -6.18 -1.92 13.51
N ARG A 73 -5.01 -1.44 13.93
CA ARG A 73 -4.25 -0.41 13.19
C ARG A 73 -3.71 -0.94 11.87
N ILE A 74 -3.26 -2.19 11.82
CA ILE A 74 -2.90 -2.86 10.56
C ILE A 74 -4.11 -2.90 9.61
N ILE A 75 -5.28 -3.31 10.10
CA ILE A 75 -6.50 -3.37 9.27
C ILE A 75 -6.85 -1.98 8.71
N GLU A 76 -6.84 -0.96 9.57
CA GLU A 76 -7.15 0.42 9.19
C GLU A 76 -6.15 0.94 8.13
N LEU A 77 -4.85 0.82 8.38
CA LEU A 77 -3.80 1.27 7.45
C LEU A 77 -3.95 0.64 6.06
N PHE A 78 -4.18 -0.68 5.99
CA PHE A 78 -4.31 -1.37 4.72
C PHE A 78 -5.64 -1.07 4.01
N THR A 79 -6.71 -0.82 4.78
CA THR A 79 -7.98 -0.36 4.22
C THR A 79 -7.84 1.04 3.60
N GLU A 80 -7.23 1.98 4.31
CA GLU A 80 -6.96 3.31 3.78
C GLU A 80 -6.03 3.28 2.56
N THR A 81 -5.00 2.44 2.60
CA THR A 81 -4.06 2.27 1.49
C THR A 81 -4.77 1.74 0.26
N ARG A 82 -5.64 0.73 0.43
CA ARG A 82 -6.44 0.20 -0.67
C ARG A 82 -7.34 1.26 -1.28
N LEU A 83 -8.07 2.01 -0.47
CA LEU A 83 -8.94 3.10 -0.96
C LEU A 83 -8.15 4.16 -1.76
N LYS A 84 -6.92 4.48 -1.34
CA LYS A 84 -6.04 5.39 -2.09
C LYS A 84 -5.59 4.78 -3.41
N LEU A 85 -5.21 3.50 -3.44
CA LEU A 85 -4.83 2.80 -4.66
C LEU A 85 -5.99 2.67 -5.65
N ASP A 86 -7.19 2.35 -5.17
CA ASP A 86 -8.42 2.29 -5.99
C ASP A 86 -8.68 3.64 -6.67
N LYS A 87 -8.53 4.74 -5.92
CA LYS A 87 -8.65 6.10 -6.49
C LYS A 87 -7.58 6.38 -7.55
N ILE A 88 -6.32 6.04 -7.29
CA ILE A 88 -5.23 6.22 -8.26
C ILE A 88 -5.50 5.40 -9.53
N PHE A 89 -5.98 4.16 -9.38
CA PHE A 89 -6.37 3.28 -10.47
C PHE A 89 -7.47 3.91 -11.33
N GLU A 90 -8.54 4.41 -10.71
CA GLU A 90 -9.63 5.07 -11.42
C GLU A 90 -9.17 6.31 -12.19
N ASP A 91 -8.36 7.15 -11.56
CA ASP A 91 -7.85 8.37 -12.19
C ASP A 91 -6.90 8.03 -13.35
N ARG A 92 -6.07 7.01 -13.22
CA ARG A 92 -5.21 6.52 -14.31
C ARG A 92 -6.01 5.92 -15.46
N ALA A 93 -7.03 5.12 -15.15
CA ALA A 93 -7.91 4.52 -16.14
C ALA A 93 -8.71 5.57 -16.94
N LYS A 94 -9.05 6.72 -16.33
CA LYS A 94 -9.66 7.86 -17.04
C LYS A 94 -8.67 8.52 -18.00
N LEU A 95 -7.41 8.69 -17.59
CA LEU A 95 -6.35 9.24 -18.45
C LEU A 95 -6.07 8.33 -19.64
N ASP A 96 -6.02 7.01 -19.43
CA ASP A 96 -5.80 6.03 -20.50
C ASP A 96 -6.96 6.02 -21.52
N LYS A 97 -8.20 6.29 -21.07
CA LYS A 97 -9.39 6.38 -21.93
C LYS A 97 -9.59 7.78 -22.56
N GLY A 98 -8.98 8.82 -21.98
CA GLY A 98 -9.05 10.20 -22.46
C GLY A 98 -8.01 10.56 -23.53
N GLY A 99 -7.23 9.58 -24.02
CA GLY A 99 -6.30 9.73 -25.14
C GLY A 99 -6.99 9.84 -26.52
N ASP A 100 -8.31 9.70 -26.58
CA ASP A 100 -9.13 10.10 -27.73
C ASP A 100 -9.72 11.49 -27.42
N LEU A 101 -8.88 12.53 -27.44
CA LEU A 101 -9.43 13.84 -27.79
C LEU A 101 -9.86 13.70 -29.25
N PRO A 102 -11.12 13.99 -29.62
CA PRO A 102 -11.43 14.20 -31.02
C PRO A 102 -10.46 15.29 -31.50
N ALA A 103 -9.74 14.99 -32.58
CA ALA A 103 -9.03 16.02 -33.32
C ALA A 103 -10.01 17.18 -33.45
N ALA A 104 -9.67 18.31 -32.82
CA ALA A 104 -10.28 19.56 -33.19
C ALA A 104 -9.82 19.77 -34.63
N ASP A 105 -10.61 19.26 -35.58
CA ASP A 105 -10.49 19.61 -36.97
C ASP A 105 -10.63 21.12 -37.03
N SER A 106 -9.48 21.75 -37.21
CA SER A 106 -9.36 23.11 -37.67
C SER A 106 -10.01 23.23 -39.04
N ASP A 107 -10.47 24.45 -39.28
CA ASP A 107 -10.54 25.12 -40.58
C ASP A 107 -11.82 24.99 -41.44
N VAL A 108 -12.41 26.19 -41.56
CA VAL A 108 -13.01 26.84 -42.76
C VAL A 108 -14.48 26.56 -43.08
#